data_AF-A0A9R1QYQ8-F1
#
_entry.id   AF-A0A9R1QYQ8-F1
#
_cell.length_a   1.000
_cell.length_b   1.000
_cell.length_c   1.000
_cell.angle_alpha   90.00
_cell.angle_beta   90.00
_cell.angle_gamma   90.00
#
_symmetry.space_group_name_H-M   'P 1'
#
loop_
_entity.id
_entity.type
_entity.pdbx_description
1 polymer ?
#
loop_
_entity_poly.entity_id
_entity_poly.type
_entity_poly.pdbx_seq_one_letter_code
_entity_poly.pdbx_strand_id
1 'polypeptide(L)'
;MARAFPMGVVAAAAVLVVLCAVMSSAAAQPRPPLPTNSHMITPGRFGKRAQVLSCDDTKDGNSPCTATCDKRCPNECVVMCPGCKTYCLCDFYPGVSCGDPRFTGADGNNFYFHGKKDQDFCVISDADLHINAHFIGKRNPAMSRDFTWIQALGIRFADHRMYMGAQKTTKWNNDVDRLELAFDGESINIAADVGAKWQSTVVPGLTVTRTTVTNGVRVQLKGVFDIMAKVVPITQEDSRVHNYGVTEDDSLAHLDIGFKFYDLSDDVHGVLGQTYRSDYVNKLSVSANMPVMGGVANYISSDIFSTDCKVARFGLSADISMVTTAAN
;
A
#
# COMPACT_ATOMS: atom_id res chain seq x y z
N MET A 1 26.26 80.56 -6.03
CA MET A 1 27.15 79.56 -6.66
C MET A 1 26.37 78.25 -6.68
N ALA A 2 25.52 77.88 -7.65
CA ALA A 2 25.58 77.88 -9.11
C ALA A 2 26.69 76.99 -9.70
N ARG A 3 26.31 75.77 -10.12
CA ARG A 3 26.77 74.97 -11.30
C ARG A 3 26.02 73.62 -11.23
N ALA A 4 24.95 73.37 -11.98
CA ALA A 4 24.76 73.23 -13.43
C ALA A 4 25.30 71.90 -14.01
N PHE A 5 24.36 71.14 -14.60
CA PHE A 5 24.42 69.85 -15.32
C PHE A 5 25.38 69.86 -16.54
N PRO A 6 25.64 68.69 -17.16
CA PRO A 6 24.89 68.40 -18.39
C PRO A 6 24.36 66.96 -18.53
N MET A 7 23.26 66.90 -19.29
CA MET A 7 22.63 65.75 -19.92
C MET A 7 23.57 65.05 -20.91
N GLY A 8 23.44 63.72 -21.02
CA GLY A 8 23.86 62.94 -22.18
C GLY A 8 22.79 61.90 -22.50
N VAL A 9 21.97 62.20 -23.49
CA VAL A 9 20.99 61.29 -24.10
C VAL A 9 21.68 60.53 -25.23
N VAL A 10 21.69 59.20 -25.19
CA VAL A 10 21.82 58.36 -26.40
C VAL A 10 20.84 57.21 -26.30
N ALA A 11 20.10 57.03 -27.38
CA ALA A 11 18.97 56.14 -27.55
C ALA A 11 19.37 54.73 -28.03
N ALA A 12 18.38 53.83 -27.94
CA ALA A 12 18.19 52.58 -28.68
C ALA A 12 18.97 51.33 -28.25
N ALA A 13 18.27 50.36 -27.67
CA ALA A 13 17.64 49.27 -28.44
C ALA A 13 16.80 48.38 -27.51
N ALA A 14 15.55 48.14 -27.92
CA ALA A 14 14.65 47.21 -27.27
C ALA A 14 15.11 45.77 -27.48
N VAL A 15 15.29 45.02 -26.40
CA VAL A 15 15.20 43.56 -26.43
C VAL A 15 14.24 43.15 -25.31
N LEU A 16 12.99 42.90 -25.69
CA LEU A 16 12.06 42.11 -24.89
C LEU A 16 12.66 40.72 -24.72
N VAL A 17 13.23 40.43 -23.55
CA VAL A 17 13.40 39.04 -23.12
C VAL A 17 12.27 38.75 -22.16
N VAL A 18 11.17 38.24 -22.73
CA VAL A 18 10.13 37.53 -21.99
C VAL A 18 10.76 36.25 -21.46
N LEU A 19 11.33 36.31 -20.26
CA LEU A 19 11.65 35.10 -19.51
C LEU A 19 10.36 34.68 -18.81
N CYS A 20 9.63 33.80 -19.50
CA CYS A 20 8.51 33.07 -18.93
C CYS A 20 8.92 32.49 -17.58
N ALA A 21 8.22 32.92 -16.54
CA ALA A 21 8.16 32.20 -15.28
C ALA A 21 7.57 30.82 -15.58
N VAL A 22 8.44 29.83 -15.82
CA VAL A 22 8.02 28.44 -15.81
C VAL A 22 7.87 28.08 -14.34
N MET A 23 6.65 28.28 -13.83
CA MET A 23 6.23 27.61 -12.61
C MET A 23 6.31 26.11 -12.90
N SER A 24 7.41 25.46 -12.51
CA SER A 24 7.46 24.01 -12.42
C SER A 24 6.63 23.60 -11.22
N SER A 25 5.31 23.64 -11.38
CA SER A 25 4.41 22.74 -10.68
C SER A 25 4.76 21.32 -11.13
N ALA A 26 5.77 20.73 -10.48
CA ALA A 26 5.94 19.29 -10.47
C ALA A 26 4.75 18.71 -9.70
N ALA A 27 3.62 18.62 -10.41
CA ALA A 27 2.45 17.89 -10.00
C ALA A 27 2.94 16.52 -9.52
N ALA A 28 2.60 16.17 -8.28
CA ALA A 28 2.67 14.79 -7.84
C ALA A 28 1.98 13.97 -8.93
N GLN A 29 2.73 13.11 -9.62
CA GLN A 29 2.14 12.25 -10.63
C GLN A 29 1.00 11.50 -9.92
N PRO A 30 -0.25 11.60 -10.43
CA PRO A 30 -1.33 10.82 -9.88
C PRO A 30 -0.91 9.34 -9.93
N ARG A 31 -1.46 8.53 -9.01
CA ARG A 31 -1.55 7.07 -9.24
C ARG A 31 -1.95 6.88 -10.71
N PRO A 32 -1.48 5.85 -11.44
CA PRO A 32 -2.13 5.51 -12.71
C PRO A 32 -3.63 5.49 -12.38
N PRO A 33 -4.42 6.45 -12.92
CA PRO A 33 -5.83 6.43 -12.65
C PRO A 33 -6.27 5.05 -13.09
N LEU A 34 -7.20 4.46 -12.34
CA LEU A 34 -7.87 3.29 -12.89
C LEU A 34 -8.29 3.69 -14.32
N PRO A 35 -8.14 2.80 -15.32
CA PRO A 35 -8.43 3.13 -16.71
C PRO A 35 -9.73 3.93 -16.81
N THR A 36 -9.78 5.02 -17.58
CA THR A 36 -10.90 5.99 -17.52
C THR A 36 -12.29 5.34 -17.59
N ASN A 37 -12.36 4.17 -18.22
CA ASN A 37 -13.47 3.24 -18.31
C ASN A 37 -13.64 2.31 -17.08
N SER A 38 -13.33 2.74 -15.86
CA SER A 38 -13.38 1.85 -14.69
C SER A 38 -14.02 2.46 -13.46
N HIS A 39 -14.70 1.60 -12.71
CA HIS A 39 -15.49 1.99 -11.55
C HIS A 39 -15.23 1.01 -10.40
N MET A 40 -15.23 1.53 -9.18
CA MET A 40 -15.04 0.72 -7.98
C MET A 40 -16.39 0.35 -7.37
N ILE A 41 -16.64 -0.94 -7.20
CA ILE A 41 -17.75 -1.41 -6.36
C ILE A 41 -17.22 -1.55 -4.95
N THR A 42 -17.82 -0.81 -4.02
CA THR A 42 -17.64 -0.97 -2.57
C THR A 42 -18.92 -1.56 -2.01
N PRO A 43 -18.92 -2.57 -1.11
CA PRO A 43 -20.16 -3.08 -0.57
C PRO A 43 -20.82 -1.97 0.25
N GLY A 44 -22.06 -1.63 -0.09
CA GLY A 44 -22.84 -0.69 0.70
C GLY A 44 -23.07 -1.21 2.11
N ARG A 45 -23.61 -0.33 2.98
CA ARG A 45 -24.15 -0.69 4.30
C ARG A 45 -24.97 -1.98 4.14
N PHE A 46 -24.70 -2.98 4.98
CA PHE A 46 -25.30 -4.33 4.95
C PHE A 46 -24.68 -5.38 4.00
N GLY A 47 -23.50 -5.13 3.39
CA GLY A 47 -22.74 -6.21 2.74
C GLY A 47 -23.40 -6.81 1.49
N LYS A 48 -24.31 -6.07 0.84
CA LYS A 48 -24.91 -6.51 -0.43
C LYS A 48 -23.85 -6.49 -1.53
N ARG A 49 -23.44 -7.69 -1.96
CA ARG A 49 -22.42 -7.94 -3.01
C ARG A 49 -22.90 -7.61 -4.42
N ALA A 50 -24.22 -7.64 -4.65
CA ALA A 50 -24.82 -7.28 -5.93
C ALA A 50 -25.06 -5.77 -5.98
N GLN A 51 -24.28 -5.06 -6.79
CA GLN A 51 -24.53 -3.66 -7.13
C GLN A 51 -24.73 -3.54 -8.62
N VAL A 52 -25.75 -2.81 -9.03
CA VAL A 52 -25.97 -2.50 -10.44
C VAL A 52 -25.16 -1.25 -10.75
N LEU A 53 -24.09 -1.40 -11.51
CA LEU A 53 -23.31 -0.29 -12.04
C LEU A 53 -23.66 -0.11 -13.52
N SER A 54 -24.21 1.04 -13.90
CA SER A 54 -24.41 1.39 -15.32
C SER A 54 -23.15 2.02 -15.89
N CYS A 55 -22.59 1.41 -16.93
CA CYS A 55 -21.51 2.01 -17.73
C CYS A 55 -22.14 2.84 -18.85
N ASP A 56 -22.31 4.15 -18.64
CA ASP A 56 -22.86 5.05 -19.67
C ASP A 56 -21.73 5.63 -20.55
N ASP A 57 -21.03 4.78 -21.29
CA ASP A 57 -20.17 5.26 -22.38
C ASP A 57 -21.00 5.41 -23.66
N THR A 58 -21.59 6.60 -23.83
CA THR A 58 -22.51 6.99 -24.90
C THR A 58 -21.85 7.17 -26.27
N LYS A 59 -21.19 6.13 -26.80
CA LYS A 59 -20.78 6.11 -28.23
C LYS A 59 -21.35 4.97 -29.06
N ASP A 60 -21.72 3.83 -28.45
CA ASP A 60 -22.09 2.64 -29.22
C ASP A 60 -23.51 2.10 -28.97
N GLY A 61 -24.39 2.83 -28.27
CA GLY A 61 -25.81 2.46 -28.15
C GLY A 61 -26.10 1.11 -27.47
N ASN A 62 -25.16 0.57 -26.71
CA ASN A 62 -25.32 -0.70 -26.01
C ASN A 62 -26.04 -0.54 -24.66
N SER A 63 -26.83 -1.55 -24.30
CA SER A 63 -27.56 -1.61 -23.03
C SER A 63 -26.62 -1.52 -21.81
N PRO A 64 -27.06 -0.87 -20.72
CA PRO A 64 -26.32 -0.84 -19.47
C PRO A 64 -26.08 -2.27 -18.97
N CYS A 65 -24.82 -2.60 -18.69
CA CYS A 65 -24.42 -3.93 -18.24
C CYS A 65 -24.44 -4.01 -16.70
N THR A 66 -24.83 -5.15 -16.12
CA THR A 66 -24.84 -5.35 -14.66
C THR A 66 -23.59 -6.14 -14.25
N ALA A 67 -22.78 -5.58 -13.36
CA ALA A 67 -21.55 -6.21 -12.87
C ALA A 67 -21.69 -6.62 -11.40
N THR A 68 -21.27 -7.83 -11.04
CA THR A 68 -21.15 -8.27 -9.65
C THR A 68 -19.70 -8.62 -9.38
N CYS A 69 -19.17 -8.22 -8.23
CA CYS A 69 -17.83 -8.64 -7.83
C CYS A 69 -17.78 -10.17 -7.80
N ASP A 70 -16.70 -10.73 -8.36
CA ASP A 70 -16.41 -12.13 -8.22
C ASP A 70 -16.41 -12.50 -6.73
N LYS A 71 -16.95 -13.69 -6.40
CA LYS A 71 -16.98 -14.18 -5.01
C LYS A 71 -15.58 -14.28 -4.41
N ARG A 72 -14.53 -14.37 -5.24
CA ARG A 72 -13.13 -14.37 -4.83
C ARG A 72 -12.63 -13.01 -4.32
N CYS A 73 -13.31 -11.90 -4.61
CA CYS A 73 -12.85 -10.57 -4.21
C CYS A 73 -13.27 -10.25 -2.77
N PRO A 74 -12.34 -9.83 -1.89
CA PRO A 74 -12.68 -9.39 -0.55
C PRO A 74 -13.37 -8.02 -0.63
N ASN A 75 -14.70 -8.06 -0.68
CA ASN A 75 -15.62 -6.92 -0.56
C ASN A 75 -15.52 -5.82 -1.64
N GLU A 76 -14.37 -5.54 -2.25
CA GLU A 76 -14.18 -4.48 -3.24
C GLU A 76 -13.68 -5.07 -4.57
N CYS A 77 -14.20 -4.57 -5.69
CA CYS A 77 -13.72 -4.94 -7.02
C CYS A 77 -13.76 -3.75 -7.97
N VAL A 78 -12.86 -3.79 -8.96
CA VAL A 78 -12.82 -2.87 -10.08
C VAL A 78 -13.65 -3.47 -11.21
N VAL A 79 -14.57 -2.68 -11.76
CA VAL A 79 -15.34 -2.99 -12.97
C VAL A 79 -14.73 -2.22 -14.13
N MET A 80 -14.46 -2.92 -15.22
CA MET A 80 -13.97 -2.34 -16.48
C MET A 80 -15.12 -2.26 -17.51
N CYS A 81 -15.50 -1.04 -17.88
CA CYS A 81 -16.48 -0.70 -18.91
C CYS A 81 -15.84 -0.66 -20.32
N PRO A 82 -16.61 -0.77 -21.41
CA PRO A 82 -18.03 -1.18 -21.48
C PRO A 82 -18.23 -2.69 -21.27
N GLY A 83 -17.16 -3.47 -21.06
CA GLY A 83 -17.22 -4.94 -21.00
C GLY A 83 -17.73 -5.54 -19.69
N CYS A 84 -18.06 -4.74 -18.67
CA CYS A 84 -18.48 -5.16 -17.33
C CYS A 84 -17.63 -6.28 -16.69
N LYS A 85 -16.35 -6.36 -17.04
CA LYS A 85 -15.44 -7.35 -16.44
C LYS A 85 -15.08 -6.90 -15.04
N THR A 86 -15.24 -7.79 -14.06
CA THR A 86 -14.92 -7.51 -12.66
C THR A 86 -13.60 -8.15 -12.26
N TYR A 87 -12.83 -7.40 -11.49
CA TYR A 87 -11.51 -7.78 -11.05
C TYR A 87 -11.30 -7.43 -9.58
N CYS A 88 -10.66 -8.30 -8.83
CA CYS A 88 -10.32 -7.99 -7.45
C CYS A 88 -9.16 -7.00 -7.43
N LEU A 89 -9.15 -6.07 -6.48
CA LEU A 89 -8.11 -5.04 -6.39
C LEU A 89 -6.70 -5.65 -6.32
N CYS A 90 -6.56 -6.76 -5.59
CA CYS A 90 -5.36 -7.61 -5.51
C CYS A 90 -4.83 -8.18 -6.81
N ASP A 91 -5.70 -8.40 -7.80
CA ASP A 91 -5.26 -9.03 -9.04
C ASP A 91 -4.60 -8.02 -9.98
N PHE A 92 -4.64 -6.71 -9.67
CA PHE A 92 -4.28 -5.62 -10.60
C PHE A 92 -3.07 -4.81 -10.20
N TYR A 93 -2.69 -4.80 -8.92
CA TYR A 93 -1.66 -3.89 -8.42
C TYR A 93 -0.52 -4.68 -7.78
N PRO A 94 0.71 -4.54 -8.30
CA PRO A 94 1.91 -4.99 -7.61
C PRO A 94 1.92 -4.51 -6.16
N GLY A 95 2.37 -5.36 -5.26
CA GLY A 95 2.40 -5.10 -3.83
C GLY A 95 1.05 -5.23 -3.12
N VAL A 96 -0.03 -5.67 -3.78
CA VAL A 96 -1.32 -5.92 -3.10
C VAL A 96 -1.42 -7.35 -2.58
N SER A 97 -1.91 -7.51 -1.35
CA SER A 97 -2.40 -8.76 -0.78
C SER A 97 -3.90 -8.68 -0.55
N CYS A 98 -4.62 -9.65 -1.12
CA CYS A 98 -6.00 -9.98 -0.75
C CYS A 98 -6.03 -11.42 -0.29
N GLY A 99 -6.64 -11.66 0.87
CA GLY A 99 -6.75 -13.02 1.40
C GLY A 99 -5.36 -13.55 1.73
N ASP A 100 -4.69 -12.85 2.65
CA ASP A 100 -3.32 -13.14 3.08
C ASP A 100 -3.06 -14.64 3.27
N PRO A 101 -1.81 -15.09 2.98
CA PRO A 101 -0.63 -14.26 2.70
C PRO A 101 -0.22 -14.33 1.22
N ARG A 102 -1.11 -13.92 0.31
CA ARG A 102 -0.85 -13.87 -1.14
C ARG A 102 -0.30 -12.50 -1.52
N PHE A 103 0.91 -12.45 -2.04
CA PHE A 103 1.53 -11.23 -2.55
C PHE A 103 1.50 -11.19 -4.07
N THR A 104 1.40 -9.98 -4.63
CA THR A 104 1.69 -9.70 -6.04
C THR A 104 3.07 -9.06 -6.13
N GLY A 105 4.03 -9.71 -6.79
CA GLY A 105 5.38 -9.16 -7.00
C GLY A 105 5.41 -7.96 -7.96
N ALA A 106 6.54 -7.27 -8.04
CA ALA A 106 6.73 -6.17 -9.00
C ALA A 106 6.62 -6.63 -10.47
N ASP A 107 6.92 -7.91 -10.72
CA ASP A 107 6.75 -8.61 -12.00
C ASP A 107 5.28 -8.96 -12.31
N GLY A 108 4.35 -8.61 -11.44
CA GLY A 108 2.91 -8.90 -11.56
C GLY A 108 2.53 -10.33 -11.22
N ASN A 109 3.47 -11.19 -10.83
CA ASN A 109 3.17 -12.58 -10.49
C ASN A 109 2.69 -12.72 -9.05
N ASN A 110 1.73 -13.61 -8.86
CA ASN A 110 1.17 -13.91 -7.55
C ASN A 110 1.92 -15.06 -6.87
N PHE A 111 2.17 -14.92 -5.57
CA PHE A 111 2.79 -15.97 -4.78
C PHE A 111 2.33 -15.94 -3.32
N TYR A 112 2.38 -17.10 -2.64
CA TYR A 112 2.13 -17.17 -1.22
C TYR A 112 3.43 -17.10 -0.43
N PHE A 113 3.38 -16.41 0.71
CA PHE A 113 4.39 -16.54 1.74
C PHE A 113 3.73 -16.94 3.05
N HIS A 114 3.81 -18.22 3.41
CA HIS A 114 3.05 -18.73 4.57
C HIS A 114 3.50 -18.20 5.92
N GLY A 115 4.72 -17.64 6.04
CA GLY A 115 5.25 -17.19 7.33
C GLY A 115 5.06 -18.22 8.44
N LYS A 116 4.84 -17.72 9.66
CA LYS A 116 4.39 -18.48 10.82
C LYS A 116 3.54 -17.58 11.71
N LYS A 117 2.63 -18.19 12.46
CA LYS A 117 1.85 -17.51 13.49
C LYS A 117 2.77 -16.88 14.55
N ASP A 118 2.40 -15.68 14.98
CA ASP A 118 3.00 -14.87 16.04
C ASP A 118 4.50 -14.62 15.78
N GLN A 119 4.84 -14.33 14.52
CA GLN A 119 6.21 -14.04 14.08
C GLN A 119 6.27 -12.85 13.12
N ASP A 120 7.39 -12.13 13.17
CA ASP A 120 7.68 -11.00 12.29
C ASP A 120 8.56 -11.42 11.12
N PHE A 121 8.23 -10.93 9.93
CA PHE A 121 8.98 -11.21 8.71
C PHE A 121 9.30 -9.95 7.93
N CYS A 122 10.54 -9.86 7.44
CA CYS A 122 11.00 -8.81 6.56
C CYS A 122 10.38 -8.94 5.16
N VAL A 123 9.48 -8.01 4.85
CA VAL A 123 8.78 -7.90 3.57
C VAL A 123 9.61 -7.08 2.59
N ILE A 124 10.16 -5.96 3.06
CA ILE A 124 11.05 -5.07 2.32
C ILE A 124 12.26 -4.76 3.20
N SER A 125 13.46 -4.83 2.65
CA SER A 125 14.64 -4.19 3.20
C SER A 125 15.48 -3.63 2.06
N ASP A 126 15.67 -2.34 2.13
CA ASP A 126 16.58 -1.55 1.31
C ASP A 126 17.44 -0.66 2.23
N ALA A 127 18.38 0.10 1.69
CA ALA A 127 19.25 0.98 2.46
C ALA A 127 18.47 1.94 3.39
N ASP A 128 17.42 2.57 2.85
CA ASP A 128 16.67 3.66 3.51
C ASP A 128 15.23 3.28 3.89
N LEU A 129 14.79 2.07 3.58
CA LEU A 129 13.45 1.57 3.90
C LEU A 129 13.47 0.12 4.37
N HIS A 130 12.89 -0.13 5.54
CA HIS A 130 12.67 -1.48 6.05
C HIS A 130 11.21 -1.65 6.46
N ILE A 131 10.59 -2.74 6.03
CA ILE A 131 9.21 -3.08 6.39
C ILE A 131 9.17 -4.53 6.85
N ASN A 132 8.80 -4.72 8.11
CA ASN A 132 8.40 -6.02 8.62
C ASN A 132 6.87 -6.12 8.67
N ALA A 133 6.39 -7.35 8.57
CA ALA A 133 5.00 -7.70 8.79
C ALA A 133 4.88 -8.71 9.93
N HIS A 134 3.96 -8.45 10.86
CA HIS A 134 3.58 -9.37 11.93
C HIS A 134 2.48 -10.31 11.45
N PHE A 135 2.74 -11.60 11.53
CA PHE A 135 1.81 -12.63 11.08
C PHE A 135 1.03 -13.19 12.27
N ILE A 136 -0.29 -13.11 12.22
CA ILE A 136 -1.18 -13.91 13.08
C ILE A 136 -1.53 -15.21 12.38
N GLY A 137 -2.09 -16.16 13.11
CA GLY A 137 -2.56 -17.38 12.48
C GLY A 137 -3.49 -18.25 13.31
N LYS A 138 -4.10 -19.21 12.62
CA LYS A 138 -4.96 -20.23 13.20
C LYS A 138 -4.60 -21.60 12.63
N ARG A 139 -4.55 -22.58 13.52
CA ARG A 139 -4.39 -23.99 13.19
C ARG A 139 -5.75 -24.67 13.23
N ASN A 140 -6.14 -25.30 12.12
CA ASN A 140 -7.16 -26.33 12.17
C ASN A 140 -6.46 -27.66 12.53
N PRO A 141 -6.88 -28.39 13.59
CA PRO A 141 -6.27 -29.67 13.97
C PRO A 141 -6.29 -30.73 12.86
N ALA A 142 -7.23 -30.63 11.92
CA ALA A 142 -7.30 -31.50 10.75
C ALA A 142 -6.26 -31.17 9.66
N MET A 143 -5.48 -30.09 9.82
CA MET A 143 -4.54 -29.58 8.83
C MET A 143 -3.10 -29.61 9.35
N SER A 144 -2.16 -29.92 8.45
CA SER A 144 -0.73 -29.99 8.77
C SER A 144 -0.02 -28.63 8.80
N ARG A 145 -0.69 -27.54 8.38
CA ARG A 145 -0.13 -26.17 8.34
C ARG A 145 -1.00 -25.16 9.09
N ASP A 146 -0.37 -24.07 9.52
CA ASP A 146 -1.08 -22.87 9.98
C ASP A 146 -1.60 -22.09 8.76
N PHE A 147 -2.75 -21.47 8.94
CA PHE A 147 -3.18 -20.35 8.10
C PHE A 147 -2.77 -19.06 8.78
N THR A 148 -2.26 -18.11 7.99
CA THR A 148 -1.66 -16.90 8.53
C THR A 148 -2.11 -15.66 7.78
N TRP A 149 -2.19 -14.54 8.49
CA TRP A 149 -2.58 -13.24 7.96
C TRP A 149 -1.69 -12.14 8.53
N ILE A 150 -1.53 -11.04 7.80
CA ILE A 150 -0.71 -9.91 8.24
C ILE A 150 -1.56 -9.04 9.16
N GLN A 151 -1.24 -9.02 10.45
CA GLN A 151 -1.96 -8.18 11.40
C GLN A 151 -1.39 -6.76 11.46
N ALA A 152 -0.08 -6.61 11.32
CA ALA A 152 0.58 -5.33 11.48
C ALA A 152 1.81 -5.19 10.60
N LEU A 153 2.19 -3.93 10.35
CA LEU A 153 3.43 -3.53 9.71
C LEU A 153 4.24 -2.65 10.65
N GLY A 154 5.53 -2.93 10.71
CA GLY A 154 6.54 -2.03 11.28
C GLY A 154 7.38 -1.48 10.13
N ILE A 155 7.36 -0.17 9.97
CA ILE A 155 8.01 0.54 8.87
C ILE A 155 9.11 1.42 9.47
N ARG A 156 10.34 1.26 8.99
CA ARG A 156 11.48 2.09 9.35
C ARG A 156 12.03 2.82 8.13
N PHE A 157 12.32 4.09 8.31
CA PHE A 157 12.97 4.96 7.33
C PHE A 157 13.71 6.05 8.09
N ALA A 158 14.93 6.36 7.65
CA ALA A 158 15.86 7.17 8.46
C ALA A 158 15.88 6.68 9.93
N ASP A 159 15.72 7.60 10.89
CA ASP A 159 15.66 7.27 12.32
C ASP A 159 14.24 7.06 12.86
N HIS A 160 13.22 7.08 11.97
CA HIS A 160 11.81 7.06 12.35
C HIS A 160 11.20 5.67 12.28
N ARG A 161 10.11 5.48 13.04
CA ARG A 161 9.33 4.25 13.13
C ARG A 161 7.85 4.55 12.95
N MET A 162 7.22 3.85 12.02
CA MET A 162 5.77 3.93 11.80
C MET A 162 5.16 2.54 12.01
N TYR A 163 4.17 2.45 12.89
CA TYR A 163 3.36 1.27 13.13
C TYR A 163 1.99 1.42 12.46
N MET A 164 1.52 0.34 11.85
CA MET A 164 0.14 0.22 11.39
C MET A 164 -0.35 -1.20 11.63
N GLY A 165 -1.44 -1.36 12.38
CA GLY A 165 -1.95 -2.67 12.75
C GLY A 165 -3.47 -2.75 12.81
N ALA A 166 -3.96 -3.99 12.82
CA ALA A 166 -5.33 -4.36 13.11
C ALA A 166 -5.46 -4.75 14.59
N GLN A 167 -6.30 -4.04 15.33
CA GLN A 167 -6.64 -4.38 16.71
C GLN A 167 -7.25 -5.78 16.78
N LYS A 168 -6.80 -6.58 17.75
CA LYS A 168 -7.37 -7.90 18.02
C LYS A 168 -8.88 -7.78 18.26
N THR A 169 -9.67 -8.48 17.44
CA THR A 169 -11.12 -8.33 17.41
C THR A 169 -11.78 -9.70 17.57
N THR A 170 -12.50 -9.89 18.67
CA THR A 170 -13.29 -11.10 18.91
C THR A 170 -14.51 -11.15 17.98
N LYS A 171 -15.35 -10.10 18.04
CA LYS A 171 -16.54 -9.95 17.21
C LYS A 171 -16.41 -8.77 16.26
N TRP A 172 -16.50 -9.05 14.96
CA TRP A 172 -16.45 -8.04 13.92
C TRP A 172 -17.71 -7.16 13.89
N ASN A 173 -17.48 -5.84 13.74
CA ASN A 173 -18.52 -4.87 13.42
C ASN A 173 -17.93 -3.84 12.45
N ASN A 174 -18.57 -3.66 11.29
CA ASN A 174 -18.11 -2.73 10.25
C ASN A 174 -18.11 -1.26 10.72
N ASP A 175 -18.94 -0.90 11.69
CA ASP A 175 -19.06 0.46 12.21
C ASP A 175 -18.03 0.79 13.29
N VAL A 176 -17.19 -0.18 13.71
CA VAL A 176 -16.15 0.04 14.72
C VAL A 176 -14.79 0.06 14.05
N ASP A 177 -14.02 1.11 14.32
CA ASP A 177 -12.65 1.25 13.84
C ASP A 177 -11.70 0.34 14.64
N ARG A 178 -10.87 -0.41 13.92
CA ARG A 178 -9.88 -1.37 14.43
C ARG A 178 -8.48 -1.04 13.95
N LEU A 179 -8.28 0.12 13.34
CA LEU A 179 -6.95 0.60 13.00
C LEU A 179 -6.20 1.01 14.27
N GLU A 180 -4.94 0.62 14.33
CA GLU A 180 -3.98 1.09 15.31
C GLU A 180 -2.80 1.70 14.55
N LEU A 181 -2.46 2.94 14.86
CA LEU A 181 -1.46 3.73 14.15
C LEU A 181 -0.58 4.43 15.16
N ALA A 182 0.74 4.35 14.98
CA ALA A 182 1.69 5.09 15.80
C ALA A 182 2.88 5.56 14.98
N PHE A 183 3.39 6.74 15.31
CA PHE A 183 4.62 7.30 14.74
C PHE A 183 5.58 7.64 15.87
N ASP A 184 6.79 7.09 15.82
CA ASP A 184 7.83 7.21 16.86
C ASP A 184 7.33 6.87 18.28
N GLY A 185 6.40 5.91 18.37
CA GLY A 185 5.80 5.47 19.62
C GLY A 185 4.59 6.29 20.08
N GLU A 186 4.26 7.41 19.42
CA GLU A 186 3.08 8.21 19.70
C GLU A 186 1.89 7.79 18.84
N SER A 187 0.73 7.60 19.46
CA SER A 187 -0.49 7.21 18.75
C SER A 187 -0.97 8.31 17.79
N ILE A 188 -1.34 7.92 16.57
CA ILE A 188 -1.91 8.83 15.58
C ILE A 188 -3.43 8.77 15.66
N ASN A 189 -4.04 9.91 16.02
CA ASN A 189 -5.49 10.07 16.02
C ASN A 189 -5.96 10.83 14.78
N ILE A 190 -6.89 10.23 14.03
CA ILE A 190 -7.49 10.82 12.83
C ILE A 190 -8.99 10.69 12.96
N ALA A 191 -9.71 11.79 12.68
CA ALA A 191 -11.16 11.81 12.64
C ALA A 191 -11.69 10.68 11.73
N ALA A 192 -12.84 10.10 12.11
CA ALA A 192 -13.46 8.99 11.39
C ALA A 192 -14.26 9.50 10.17
N ASP A 193 -13.61 10.26 9.31
CA ASP A 193 -14.20 10.87 8.11
C ASP A 193 -13.33 10.58 6.89
N VAL A 194 -13.97 10.28 5.75
CA VAL A 194 -13.25 10.01 4.50
C VAL A 194 -12.43 11.24 4.10
N GLY A 195 -11.15 11.06 3.84
CA GLY A 195 -10.23 12.15 3.50
C GLY A 195 -9.67 12.91 4.71
N ALA A 196 -10.11 12.63 5.94
CA ALA A 196 -9.46 13.16 7.14
C ALA A 196 -7.98 12.74 7.15
N LYS A 197 -7.11 13.67 7.54
CA LYS A 197 -5.68 13.53 7.34
C LYS A 197 -4.88 13.96 8.56
N TRP A 198 -3.88 13.15 8.89
CA TRP A 198 -2.78 13.53 9.76
C TRP A 198 -1.51 13.75 8.92
N GLN A 199 -0.71 14.73 9.33
CA GLN A 199 0.57 15.06 8.69
C GLN A 199 1.63 15.14 9.78
N SER A 200 2.78 14.52 9.53
CA SER A 200 3.91 14.64 10.46
C SER A 200 4.43 16.08 10.46
N THR A 201 4.72 16.59 11.65
CA THR A 201 5.36 17.90 11.85
C THR A 201 6.88 17.82 11.73
N VAL A 202 7.46 16.63 11.86
CA VAL A 202 8.91 16.39 11.87
C VAL A 202 9.42 15.70 10.61
N VAL A 203 8.57 14.95 9.90
CA VAL A 203 8.90 14.32 8.61
C VAL A 203 8.06 14.94 7.50
N PRO A 204 8.59 15.92 6.75
CA PRO A 204 7.89 16.52 5.62
C PRO A 204 7.45 15.46 4.60
N GLY A 205 6.19 15.49 4.21
CA GLY A 205 5.64 14.57 3.23
C GLY A 205 5.22 13.21 3.76
N LEU A 206 5.37 12.93 5.07
CA LEU A 206 4.70 11.81 5.73
C LEU A 206 3.26 12.18 6.07
N THR A 207 2.32 11.42 5.53
CA THR A 207 0.89 11.68 5.70
C THR A 207 0.10 10.40 5.87
N VAL A 208 -0.93 10.46 6.71
CA VAL A 208 -1.87 9.37 6.93
C VAL A 208 -3.27 9.89 6.63
N THR A 209 -3.99 9.25 5.71
CA THR A 209 -5.30 9.71 5.23
C THR A 209 -6.32 8.58 5.36
N ARG A 210 -7.49 8.87 5.90
CA ARG A 210 -8.63 7.94 5.92
C ARG A 210 -9.15 7.71 4.50
N THR A 211 -9.25 6.45 4.11
CA THR A 211 -9.85 6.06 2.82
C THR A 211 -11.31 5.68 2.97
N THR A 212 -11.71 5.27 4.17
CA THR A 212 -13.09 4.95 4.57
C THR A 212 -13.36 5.54 5.96
N VAL A 213 -14.63 5.56 6.37
CA VAL A 213 -15.06 6.05 7.71
C VAL A 213 -14.42 5.21 8.83
N THR A 214 -14.32 3.89 8.64
CA THR A 214 -13.67 2.96 9.57
C THR A 214 -12.71 2.04 8.82
N ASN A 215 -11.66 1.59 9.49
CA ASN A 215 -10.79 0.49 9.07
C ASN A 215 -9.92 0.71 7.82
N GLY A 216 -10.09 1.79 7.05
CA GLY A 216 -9.31 2.06 5.84
C GLY A 216 -8.40 3.27 5.97
N VAL A 217 -7.15 3.10 5.55
CA VAL A 217 -6.12 4.14 5.61
C VAL A 217 -5.19 4.09 4.40
N ARG A 218 -4.59 5.24 4.09
CA ARG A 218 -3.47 5.39 3.17
C ARG A 218 -2.34 6.12 3.90
N VAL A 219 -1.18 5.48 3.99
CA VAL A 219 0.05 6.03 4.57
C VAL A 219 1.00 6.35 3.43
N GLN A 220 1.46 7.59 3.34
CA GLN A 220 2.34 8.03 2.26
C GLN A 220 3.55 8.73 2.83
N LEU A 221 4.73 8.38 2.34
CA LEU A 221 5.94 9.16 2.46
C LEU A 221 6.37 9.60 1.06
N LYS A 222 6.29 10.91 0.79
CA LYS A 222 6.53 11.48 -0.54
C LYS A 222 7.87 10.99 -1.11
N GLY A 223 7.81 10.40 -2.30
CA GLY A 223 9.00 9.92 -3.01
C GLY A 223 9.54 8.57 -2.53
N VAL A 224 8.99 7.98 -1.46
CA VAL A 224 9.48 6.71 -0.91
C VAL A 224 8.44 5.61 -1.09
N PHE A 225 7.26 5.77 -0.47
CA PHE A 225 6.19 4.78 -0.54
C PHE A 225 4.79 5.39 -0.47
N ASP A 226 3.83 4.58 -0.89
CA ASP A 226 2.39 4.80 -0.77
C ASP A 226 1.72 3.47 -0.45
N ILE A 227 1.28 3.33 0.79
CA ILE A 227 0.71 2.11 1.35
C ILE A 227 -0.76 2.34 1.59
N MET A 228 -1.60 1.55 0.93
CA MET A 228 -3.02 1.45 1.25
C MET A 228 -3.23 0.25 2.14
N ALA A 229 -4.02 0.39 3.20
CA ALA A 229 -4.35 -0.73 4.06
C ALA A 229 -5.81 -0.64 4.52
N LYS A 230 -6.40 -1.83 4.71
CA LYS A 230 -7.74 -1.96 5.27
C LYS A 230 -7.79 -3.10 6.27
N VAL A 231 -8.32 -2.84 7.45
CA VAL A 231 -8.59 -3.89 8.42
C VAL A 231 -9.84 -4.66 8.00
N VAL A 232 -9.73 -5.97 7.90
CA VAL A 232 -10.79 -6.88 7.48
C VAL A 232 -10.85 -8.10 8.41
N PRO A 233 -12.03 -8.72 8.61
CA PRO A 233 -12.15 -9.97 9.33
C PRO A 233 -11.98 -11.17 8.40
N ILE A 234 -11.76 -12.35 8.98
CA ILE A 234 -12.07 -13.60 8.29
C ILE A 234 -13.56 -13.89 8.40
N THR A 235 -14.23 -14.07 7.27
CA THR A 235 -15.67 -14.35 7.27
C THR A 235 -15.95 -15.85 7.51
N GLN A 236 -17.16 -16.16 7.97
CA GLN A 236 -17.62 -17.56 8.07
C GLN A 236 -17.57 -18.29 6.72
N GLU A 237 -17.80 -17.57 5.62
CA GLU A 237 -17.72 -18.15 4.28
C GLU A 237 -16.28 -18.49 3.90
N ASP A 238 -15.32 -17.60 4.17
CA ASP A 238 -13.90 -17.88 3.93
C ASP A 238 -13.45 -19.10 4.75
N SER A 239 -13.85 -19.14 6.02
CA SER A 239 -13.58 -20.27 6.91
C SER A 239 -14.17 -21.58 6.40
N ARG A 240 -15.40 -21.55 5.85
CA ARG A 240 -16.07 -22.72 5.29
C ARG A 240 -15.40 -23.22 4.02
N VAL A 241 -15.03 -22.30 3.12
CA VAL A 241 -14.40 -22.63 1.83
C VAL A 241 -12.99 -23.17 2.02
N HIS A 242 -12.22 -22.59 2.93
CA HIS A 242 -10.81 -22.93 3.13
C HIS A 242 -10.55 -23.83 4.34
N ASN A 243 -11.62 -24.20 5.06
CA ASN A 243 -11.57 -25.01 6.27
C ASN A 243 -10.63 -24.43 7.35
N TYR A 244 -10.67 -23.10 7.54
CA TYR A 244 -9.87 -22.42 8.57
C TYR A 244 -10.29 -22.80 9.99
N GLY A 245 -11.56 -23.20 10.16
CA GLY A 245 -12.12 -23.54 11.47
C GLY A 245 -12.35 -22.33 12.36
N VAL A 246 -12.54 -21.14 11.77
CA VAL A 246 -12.88 -19.91 12.50
C VAL A 246 -14.22 -20.06 13.22
N THR A 247 -14.21 -19.64 14.47
CA THR A 247 -15.30 -19.66 15.45
C THR A 247 -15.64 -18.22 15.82
N GLU A 248 -16.81 -17.96 16.41
CA GLU A 248 -17.28 -16.58 16.69
C GLU A 248 -16.44 -15.79 17.71
N ASP A 249 -15.48 -16.45 18.37
CA ASP A 249 -14.64 -15.92 19.45
C ASP A 249 -13.36 -15.21 18.95
N ASP A 250 -12.98 -15.36 17.68
CA ASP A 250 -11.85 -14.64 17.08
C ASP A 250 -12.09 -14.37 15.59
N SER A 251 -12.36 -13.10 15.26
CA SER A 251 -12.60 -12.67 13.89
C SER A 251 -11.31 -12.62 13.06
N LEU A 252 -10.13 -12.81 13.67
CA LEU A 252 -8.83 -12.77 13.03
C LEU A 252 -8.66 -11.51 12.16
N ALA A 253 -8.93 -10.36 12.77
CA ALA A 253 -8.78 -9.08 12.08
C ALA A 253 -7.34 -8.89 11.61
N HIS A 254 -7.17 -8.61 10.32
CA HIS A 254 -5.89 -8.49 9.63
C HIS A 254 -5.96 -7.38 8.57
N LEU A 255 -4.85 -7.10 7.91
CA LEU A 255 -4.71 -6.04 6.93
C LEU A 255 -4.72 -6.61 5.52
N ASP A 256 -5.68 -6.18 4.71
CA ASP A 256 -5.51 -6.18 3.25
C ASP A 256 -4.62 -4.97 2.90
N ILE A 257 -3.47 -5.21 2.27
CA ILE A 257 -2.43 -4.18 2.08
C ILE A 257 -2.11 -4.04 0.60
N GLY A 258 -1.87 -2.81 0.15
CA GLY A 258 -1.30 -2.49 -1.14
C GLY A 258 -0.07 -1.60 -1.00
N PHE A 259 1.07 -2.08 -1.45
CA PHE A 259 2.32 -1.32 -1.49
C PHE A 259 2.55 -0.70 -2.86
N LYS A 260 2.98 0.56 -2.87
CA LYS A 260 3.67 1.17 -4.00
C LYS A 260 4.94 1.82 -3.50
N PHE A 261 6.06 1.48 -4.13
CA PHE A 261 7.36 2.05 -3.84
C PHE A 261 7.82 2.92 -5.02
N TYR A 262 8.60 3.95 -4.72
CA TYR A 262 9.03 4.93 -5.72
C TYR A 262 10.55 4.98 -5.90
N ASP A 263 11.32 4.63 -4.86
CA ASP A 263 12.77 4.82 -4.82
C ASP A 263 13.46 3.62 -4.15
N LEU A 264 13.18 2.41 -4.65
CA LEU A 264 13.91 1.20 -4.24
C LEU A 264 15.16 1.04 -5.09
N SER A 265 16.27 0.70 -4.45
CA SER A 265 17.54 0.36 -5.09
C SER A 265 17.50 -1.03 -5.71
N ASP A 266 18.46 -1.32 -6.59
CA ASP A 266 18.65 -2.66 -7.16
C ASP A 266 19.17 -3.70 -6.12
N ASP A 267 19.56 -3.29 -4.91
CA ASP A 267 19.94 -4.22 -3.82
C ASP A 267 18.77 -4.51 -2.87
N VAL A 268 17.57 -3.97 -3.13
CA VAL A 268 16.38 -4.25 -2.31
C VAL A 268 16.13 -5.76 -2.16
N HIS A 269 15.84 -6.18 -0.95
CA HIS A 269 15.52 -7.57 -0.63
C HIS A 269 14.30 -7.65 0.29
N GLY A 270 13.93 -8.88 0.66
CA GLY A 270 12.78 -9.20 1.50
C GLY A 270 11.86 -10.16 0.76
N VAL A 271 10.77 -10.60 1.42
CA VAL A 271 9.76 -11.45 0.78
C VAL A 271 9.26 -10.82 -0.51
N LEU A 272 8.78 -9.57 -0.42
CA LEU A 272 8.30 -8.81 -1.57
C LEU A 272 9.45 -8.05 -2.26
N GLY A 273 10.40 -7.52 -1.49
CA GLY A 273 11.40 -6.59 -1.99
C GLY A 273 12.27 -7.17 -3.09
N GLN A 274 12.68 -8.44 -2.98
CA GLN A 274 13.50 -9.08 -4.02
C GLN A 274 12.86 -9.06 -5.41
N THR A 275 11.53 -8.99 -5.50
CA THR A 275 10.80 -8.97 -6.77
C THR A 275 10.93 -7.63 -7.50
N TYR A 276 11.35 -6.56 -6.81
CA TYR A 276 11.56 -5.22 -7.35
C TYR A 276 12.94 -5.02 -7.99
N ARG A 277 13.85 -5.98 -7.85
CA ARG A 277 15.18 -5.90 -8.45
C ARG A 277 15.10 -6.08 -9.96
N SER A 278 15.90 -5.31 -10.70
CA SER A 278 15.99 -5.42 -12.16
C SER A 278 16.49 -6.79 -12.65
N ASP A 279 17.28 -7.48 -11.83
CA ASP A 279 17.82 -8.82 -12.12
C ASP A 279 16.99 -9.97 -11.51
N TYR A 280 15.81 -9.67 -10.93
CA TYR A 280 14.95 -10.70 -10.36
C TYR A 280 14.47 -11.67 -11.45
N VAL A 281 14.86 -12.93 -11.30
CA VAL A 281 14.33 -14.02 -12.10
C VAL A 281 13.35 -14.80 -11.24
N ASN A 282 12.08 -14.79 -11.64
CA ASN A 282 11.05 -15.56 -10.98
C ASN A 282 11.33 -17.07 -11.13
N LYS A 283 11.70 -17.73 -10.02
CA LYS A 283 11.97 -19.18 -9.96
C LYS A 283 10.77 -19.98 -9.46
N LEU A 284 9.62 -19.33 -9.29
CA LEU A 284 8.40 -19.99 -8.86
C LEU A 284 7.88 -20.92 -9.96
N SER A 285 7.30 -22.04 -9.55
CA SER A 285 6.79 -23.03 -10.48
C SER A 285 5.63 -22.45 -11.30
N VAL A 286 5.85 -22.28 -12.61
CA VAL A 286 4.83 -21.78 -13.56
C VAL A 286 3.66 -22.74 -13.77
N SER A 287 3.78 -24.01 -13.36
CA SER A 287 2.71 -25.00 -13.43
C SER A 287 1.89 -25.10 -12.14
N ALA A 288 2.34 -24.46 -11.05
CA ALA A 288 1.58 -24.41 -9.81
C ALA A 288 0.51 -23.32 -9.93
N ASN A 289 -0.75 -23.69 -9.67
CA ASN A 289 -1.85 -22.71 -9.62
C ASN A 289 -1.60 -21.61 -8.57
N MET A 290 -0.81 -21.89 -7.53
CA MET A 290 -0.44 -20.95 -6.48
C MET A 290 0.97 -21.25 -5.95
N PRO A 291 2.02 -20.62 -6.49
CA PRO A 291 3.39 -20.88 -6.06
C PRO A 291 3.68 -20.31 -4.66
N VAL A 292 4.56 -20.96 -3.91
CA VAL A 292 4.95 -20.55 -2.55
C VAL A 292 6.40 -20.06 -2.58
N MET A 293 6.64 -18.87 -2.04
CA MET A 293 7.97 -18.35 -1.82
C MET A 293 8.63 -19.05 -0.63
N GLY A 294 9.70 -19.80 -0.94
CA GLY A 294 10.48 -20.52 0.06
C GLY A 294 11.45 -19.62 0.84
N GLY A 295 12.21 -20.23 1.75
CA GLY A 295 13.28 -19.53 2.48
C GLY A 295 12.80 -18.72 3.69
N VAL A 296 11.69 -19.13 4.33
CA VAL A 296 11.11 -18.47 5.53
C VAL A 296 12.16 -18.05 6.55
N ALA A 297 13.14 -18.91 6.84
CA ALA A 297 14.22 -18.64 7.80
C ALA A 297 15.17 -17.48 7.45
N ASN A 298 15.11 -16.96 6.22
CA ASN A 298 15.89 -15.81 5.78
C ASN A 298 15.19 -14.48 6.10
N TYR A 299 13.87 -14.52 6.26
CA TYR A 299 13.04 -13.32 6.44
C TYR A 299 12.62 -13.10 7.88
N ILE A 300 12.86 -14.04 8.80
CA ILE A 300 12.52 -13.87 10.23
C ILE A 300 13.21 -12.62 10.78
N SER A 301 12.44 -11.76 11.42
CA SER A 301 12.89 -10.62 12.22
C SER A 301 12.63 -10.91 13.70
N SER A 302 13.46 -10.39 14.61
CA SER A 302 13.25 -10.61 16.06
C SER A 302 12.09 -9.81 16.65
N ASP A 303 11.74 -8.69 16.03
CA ASP A 303 10.66 -7.79 16.41
C ASP A 303 10.16 -7.02 15.17
N ILE A 304 8.96 -6.44 15.27
CA ILE A 304 8.33 -5.68 14.19
C ILE A 304 9.16 -4.48 13.71
N PHE A 305 10.05 -3.92 14.55
CA PHE A 305 10.98 -2.86 14.16
C PHE A 305 12.44 -3.30 14.07
N SER A 306 12.76 -4.56 14.35
CA SER A 306 14.11 -5.08 14.15
C SER A 306 14.50 -5.09 12.68
N THR A 307 15.80 -4.93 12.41
CA THR A 307 16.37 -4.92 11.05
C THR A 307 17.42 -6.03 10.94
N ASP A 308 17.15 -7.18 11.55
CA ASP A 308 18.11 -8.26 11.80
C ASP A 308 17.81 -9.55 11.01
N CYS A 309 16.89 -9.49 10.06
CA CYS A 309 16.67 -10.60 9.15
C CYS A 309 17.94 -10.87 8.31
N LYS A 310 18.11 -12.11 7.85
CA LYS A 310 19.35 -12.51 7.13
C LYS A 310 19.57 -11.77 5.82
N VAL A 311 18.49 -11.19 5.28
CA VAL A 311 18.51 -10.45 4.01
C VAL A 311 18.43 -8.94 4.24
N ALA A 312 18.63 -8.46 5.47
CA ALA A 312 18.58 -7.04 5.77
C ALA A 312 19.60 -6.27 4.93
N ARG A 313 19.17 -5.08 4.49
CA ARG A 313 19.92 -4.06 3.75
C ARG A 313 19.87 -2.69 4.42
N PHE A 314 18.98 -2.53 5.39
CA PHE A 314 18.72 -1.27 6.05
C PHE A 314 19.92 -0.78 6.84
N GLY A 315 20.29 0.48 6.63
CA GLY A 315 21.43 1.12 7.30
C GLY A 315 22.80 0.58 6.90
N LEU A 316 22.91 -0.29 5.89
CA LEU A 316 24.21 -0.75 5.38
C LEU A 316 24.93 0.30 4.51
N SER A 317 24.22 1.35 4.09
CA SER A 317 24.77 2.50 3.37
C SER A 317 25.15 3.62 4.34
N ALA A 318 26.29 3.48 5.02
CA ALA A 318 26.87 4.55 5.85
C ALA A 318 27.61 5.65 5.04
N ASP A 319 27.47 5.69 3.70
CA ASP A 319 28.23 6.59 2.83
C ASP A 319 27.39 7.29 1.74
N ILE A 320 26.11 7.61 2.00
CA ILE A 320 25.38 8.58 1.16
C ILE A 320 24.82 9.69 2.06
N SER A 321 25.52 10.82 2.03
CA SER A 321 25.08 12.07 2.63
C SER A 321 23.70 12.44 2.07
N MET A 322 22.66 12.31 2.87
CA MET A 322 21.36 12.91 2.59
C MET A 322 21.58 14.39 2.31
N VAL A 323 21.44 14.80 1.05
CA VAL A 323 21.48 16.21 0.66
C VAL A 323 20.22 16.84 1.25
N THR A 324 20.36 17.44 2.43
CA THR A 324 19.39 18.38 2.96
C THR A 324 19.41 19.62 2.07
N THR A 325 18.62 19.62 1.00
CA THR A 325 18.36 20.85 0.27
C THR A 325 17.41 21.69 1.10
N ALA A 326 17.99 22.53 1.97
CA ALA A 326 17.30 23.68 2.52
C ALA A 326 16.92 24.60 1.36
N ALA A 327 15.62 24.75 1.09
CA ALA A 327 15.12 25.73 0.15
C ALA A 327 14.98 27.08 0.88
N ASN A 328 15.76 28.07 0.44
CA ASN A 328 15.49 29.50 0.65
C ASN A 328 14.34 29.95 -0.26
#